data_AF-D4GZZ7-F1
#
_entry.id   AF-D4GZZ7-F1
#
_cell.length_a   1.000
_cell.length_b   1.000
_cell.length_c   1.000
_cell.angle_alpha   90.00
_cell.angle_beta   90.00
_cell.angle_gamma   90.00
#
_symmetry.space_group_name_H-M   'P 1'
#
loop_
_entity.id
_entity.type
_entity.pdbx_description
1 polymer ?
#
loop_
_entity_poly.entity_id
_entity_poly.type
_entity_poly.pdbx_seq_one_letter_code
_entity_poly.pdbx_strand_id
1 'polypeptide(L)'
;MGILSKLTTDERRETPHIQDEVPADTTGHEVAWVAPADCTVEQLSLWAVPGSEDALQLRPVIRRIRGDPDNPESAEDTDIPSYGGGEQFVTGEPDGDRYHVNAEMRKGDRIVIITDNKSTDYAYRFRALPTVDYLGGIRRVIGGVF
;
A
#
# COMPACT_ATOMS: atom_id res chain seq x y z
N MET A 1 -1.92 -0.93 -45.26
CA MET A 1 -0.97 -1.16 -44.15
C MET A 1 -0.63 0.19 -43.53
N GLY A 2 -1.35 0.58 -42.47
CA GLY A 2 -1.26 1.92 -41.91
C GLY A 2 -1.65 1.91 -40.43
N ILE A 3 -0.76 1.35 -39.61
CA ILE A 3 -0.51 1.69 -38.20
C ILE A 3 -1.74 2.04 -37.34
N LEU A 4 -2.73 1.16 -37.32
CA LEU A 4 -3.82 1.14 -36.33
C LEU A 4 -3.38 0.50 -34.99
N SER A 5 -2.08 0.44 -34.71
CA SER A 5 -1.51 -0.36 -33.61
C SER A 5 -0.95 0.49 -32.46
N LYS A 6 -1.58 1.63 -32.14
CA LYS A 6 -1.28 2.39 -30.91
C LYS A 6 -2.55 2.62 -30.05
N LEU A 7 -3.47 1.67 -30.09
CA LEU A 7 -4.74 1.69 -29.35
C LEU A 7 -4.92 0.43 -28.46
N THR A 8 -3.81 -0.20 -28.08
CA THR A 8 -3.74 -1.37 -27.19
C THR A 8 -2.45 -1.17 -26.40
N THR A 9 -2.43 -0.73 -25.14
CA THR A 9 -3.20 -1.18 -23.99
C THR A 9 -3.23 -0.03 -23.00
N ASP A 10 -4.44 0.42 -22.71
CA ASP A 10 -4.74 1.35 -21.65
C ASP A 10 -4.53 0.56 -20.34
N GLU A 11 -3.34 0.61 -19.73
CA GLU A 11 -3.13 0.11 -18.36
C GLU A 11 -3.82 1.09 -17.39
N ARG A 12 -5.15 1.11 -17.47
CA ARG A 12 -6.06 2.07 -16.81
C ARG A 12 -6.02 1.95 -15.29
N ARG A 13 -5.73 0.76 -14.80
CA ARG A 13 -5.62 0.41 -13.38
C ARG A 13 -4.58 -0.68 -13.23
N GLU A 14 -3.80 -0.58 -12.17
CA GLU A 14 -2.84 -1.61 -11.77
C GLU A 14 -3.23 -2.12 -10.38
N THR A 15 -2.93 -3.40 -10.12
CA THR A 15 -3.00 -3.96 -8.78
C THR A 15 -1.62 -4.52 -8.43
N PRO A 16 -0.71 -3.69 -7.88
CA PRO A 16 0.58 -4.17 -7.43
C PRO A 16 0.45 -5.32 -6.43
N HIS A 17 1.37 -6.28 -6.50
CA HIS A 17 1.42 -7.39 -5.56
C HIS A 17 2.56 -7.16 -4.57
N ILE A 18 2.23 -6.71 -3.36
CA ILE A 18 3.20 -6.53 -2.28
C ILE A 18 3.01 -7.72 -1.33
N GLN A 19 3.97 -8.64 -1.30
CA GLN A 19 3.88 -9.82 -0.46
C GLN A 19 5.27 -10.23 -0.01
N ASP A 20 5.38 -10.74 1.21
CA ASP A 20 6.62 -11.29 1.72
C ASP A 20 6.39 -12.20 2.92
N GLU A 21 7.43 -12.93 3.29
CA GLU A 21 7.54 -13.67 4.54
C GLU A 21 8.26 -12.83 5.59
N VAL A 22 7.63 -12.70 6.75
CA VAL A 22 8.14 -12.00 7.92
C VAL A 22 8.69 -13.05 8.88
N PRO A 23 10.01 -13.12 9.11
CA PRO A 23 10.60 -14.09 10.02
C PRO A 23 10.02 -13.97 11.44
N ALA A 24 10.16 -15.03 12.23
CA ALA A 24 9.81 -15.00 13.64
C ALA A 24 10.59 -13.88 14.38
N ASP A 25 9.96 -13.29 15.40
CA ASP A 25 10.53 -12.26 16.28
C ASP A 25 11.12 -11.05 15.51
N THR A 26 10.46 -10.64 14.43
CA THR A 26 10.91 -9.53 13.57
C THR A 26 9.99 -8.33 13.74
N THR A 27 10.58 -7.16 13.95
CA THR A 27 9.87 -5.88 14.06
C THR A 27 10.33 -4.93 12.94
N GLY A 28 9.41 -4.19 12.34
CA GLY A 28 9.68 -3.18 11.33
C GLY A 28 10.13 -3.76 9.99
N HIS A 29 9.70 -4.98 9.64
CA HIS A 29 9.98 -5.55 8.32
C HIS A 29 9.19 -4.77 7.27
N GLU A 30 9.87 -4.20 6.27
CA GLU A 30 9.27 -3.31 5.28
C GLU A 30 9.34 -3.90 3.88
N VAL A 31 8.23 -3.85 3.16
CA VAL A 31 8.16 -4.17 1.73
C VAL A 31 7.43 -3.04 1.03
N ALA A 32 8.01 -2.55 -0.06
CA ALA A 32 7.53 -1.35 -0.72
C ALA A 32 7.27 -1.56 -2.21
N TRP A 33 6.21 -0.94 -2.70
CA TRP A 33 6.01 -0.67 -4.13
C TRP A 33 6.20 0.81 -4.40
N VAL A 34 6.90 1.14 -5.49
CA VAL A 34 7.22 2.52 -5.87
C VAL A 34 6.31 2.93 -7.02
N ALA A 35 5.62 4.06 -6.88
CA ALA A 35 4.76 4.60 -7.91
C ALA A 35 5.58 5.00 -9.16
N PRO A 36 5.36 4.37 -10.32
CA PRO A 36 6.11 4.68 -11.54
C PRO A 36 5.68 6.00 -12.20
N ALA A 37 4.48 6.49 -11.87
CA ALA A 37 3.87 7.72 -12.34
C ALA A 37 2.88 8.26 -11.27
N ASP A 38 2.41 9.49 -11.44
CA ASP A 38 1.37 10.06 -10.58
C ASP A 38 0.08 9.23 -10.68
N CYS A 39 -0.53 8.93 -9.53
CA CYS A 39 -1.69 8.04 -9.44
C CYS A 39 -2.53 8.26 -8.17
N THR A 40 -3.64 7.54 -8.07
CA THR A 40 -4.46 7.48 -6.86
C THR A 40 -4.57 6.02 -6.40
N VAL A 41 -4.35 5.79 -5.11
CA VAL A 41 -4.65 4.51 -4.44
C VAL A 41 -6.10 4.56 -3.99
N GLU A 42 -6.96 3.84 -4.71
CA GLU A 42 -8.40 3.83 -4.45
C GLU A 42 -8.75 2.90 -3.29
N GLN A 43 -8.14 1.71 -3.30
CA GLN A 43 -8.42 0.65 -2.34
C GLN A 43 -7.13 -0.06 -1.94
N LEU A 44 -7.14 -0.65 -0.75
CA LEU A 44 -6.12 -1.57 -0.29
C LEU A 44 -6.81 -2.81 0.25
N SER A 45 -6.42 -3.98 -0.27
CA SER A 45 -6.85 -5.25 0.30
C SER A 45 -5.67 -5.94 0.97
N LEU A 46 -5.86 -6.42 2.20
CA LEU A 46 -4.82 -7.08 2.98
C LEU A 46 -5.21 -8.52 3.30
N TRP A 47 -4.22 -9.40 3.32
CA TRP A 47 -4.35 -10.79 3.73
C TRP A 47 -3.15 -11.16 4.59
N ALA A 48 -3.42 -11.71 5.77
CA ALA A 48 -2.44 -12.40 6.60
C ALA A 48 -2.71 -13.92 6.52
N VAL A 49 -1.69 -14.78 6.57
CA VAL A 49 -1.90 -16.24 6.55
C VAL A 49 -2.76 -16.68 7.76
N PRO A 50 -3.70 -17.64 7.61
CA PRO A 50 -4.46 -18.14 8.75
C PRO A 50 -3.56 -18.64 9.89
N GLY A 51 -3.92 -18.38 11.14
CA GLY A 51 -3.11 -18.71 12.32
C GLY A 51 -2.09 -17.62 12.70
N SER A 52 -2.16 -16.44 12.09
CA SER A 52 -1.31 -15.28 12.38
C SER A 52 -2.05 -14.15 13.12
N GLU A 53 -3.29 -14.40 13.54
CA GLU A 53 -4.27 -13.38 13.95
C GLU A 53 -3.73 -12.47 15.06
N ASP A 54 -3.05 -13.03 16.05
CA ASP A 54 -2.48 -12.30 17.18
C ASP A 54 -0.97 -12.03 17.03
N ALA A 55 -0.34 -12.63 16.01
CA ALA A 55 1.11 -12.63 15.84
C ALA A 55 1.59 -11.60 14.82
N LEU A 56 0.87 -11.43 13.71
CA LEU A 56 1.29 -10.60 12.60
C LEU A 56 0.51 -9.29 12.58
N GLN A 57 1.22 -8.18 12.77
CA GLN A 57 0.67 -6.83 12.69
C GLN A 57 1.11 -6.17 11.39
N LEU A 58 0.14 -5.70 10.60
CA LEU A 58 0.40 -5.02 9.33
C LEU A 58 0.05 -3.54 9.45
N ARG A 59 1.00 -2.65 9.17
CA ARG A 59 0.78 -1.20 9.12
C ARG A 59 1.14 -0.69 7.72
N PRO A 60 0.15 -0.55 6.83
CA PRO A 60 0.37 0.00 5.51
C PRO A 60 0.41 1.51 5.57
N VAL A 61 1.37 2.11 4.86
CA VAL A 61 1.56 3.56 4.79
C VAL A 61 1.88 4.01 3.37
N ILE A 62 1.54 5.25 3.05
CA ILE A 62 2.08 5.97 1.90
C ILE A 62 3.27 6.80 2.39
N ARG A 63 4.46 6.47 1.89
CA ARG A 63 5.72 7.16 2.21
C ARG A 63 6.06 8.15 1.10
N ARG A 64 6.07 9.45 1.43
CA ARG A 64 6.43 10.54 0.53
C ARG A 64 7.83 11.06 0.85
N ILE A 65 8.73 11.03 -0.12
CA ILE A 65 10.08 11.58 0.07
C ILE A 65 9.98 13.10 -0.04
N ARG A 66 10.07 13.78 1.10
CA ARG A 66 10.26 15.22 1.12
C ARG A 66 11.75 15.41 0.93
N GLY A 67 12.19 15.84 -0.26
CA GLY A 67 13.58 16.24 -0.47
C GLY A 67 13.91 17.50 0.34
N ASP A 68 13.86 17.39 1.67
CA ASP A 68 14.20 18.44 2.61
C ASP A 68 15.67 18.80 2.36
N PRO A 69 15.98 20.08 2.10
CA PRO A 69 17.35 20.52 1.86
C PRO A 69 18.33 20.12 2.97
N ASP A 70 17.84 20.01 4.21
CA ASP A 70 18.65 19.68 5.39
C ASP A 70 18.63 18.17 5.70
N ASN A 71 17.69 17.42 5.13
CA ASN A 71 17.64 15.95 5.21
C ASN A 71 17.03 15.35 3.92
N PRO A 72 17.86 15.06 2.91
CA PRO A 72 17.38 14.59 1.61
C PRO A 72 16.72 13.19 1.66
N GLU A 73 16.85 12.48 2.78
CA GLU A 73 16.19 11.18 3.03
C GLU A 73 14.92 11.31 3.88
N SER A 74 14.52 12.54 4.25
CA SER A 74 13.33 12.74 5.06
C SER A 74 12.09 12.21 4.32
N ALA A 75 11.33 11.38 5.01
CA ALA A 75 10.10 10.82 4.49
C ALA A 75 8.95 11.08 5.45
N GLU A 76 7.78 11.32 4.88
CA GLU A 76 6.53 11.43 5.62
C GLU A 76 5.68 10.20 5.33
N ASP A 77 5.35 9.46 6.38
CA ASP A 77 4.44 8.32 6.31
C ASP A 77 3.02 8.79 6.63
N THR A 78 2.07 8.43 5.78
CA THR A 78 0.63 8.58 6.01
C THR A 78 0.00 7.19 6.09
N ASP A 79 -0.61 6.85 7.21
CA ASP A 79 -1.24 5.52 7.38
C ASP A 79 -2.40 5.31 6.40
N ILE A 80 -2.48 4.12 5.80
CA ILE A 80 -3.57 3.68 4.93
C ILE A 80 -3.98 2.23 5.27
N PRO A 81 -5.23 1.96 5.68
CA PRO A 81 -6.31 2.91 5.92
C PRO A 81 -6.02 3.95 7.01
N SER A 82 -6.80 5.02 7.03
CA SER A 82 -6.82 5.90 8.20
C SER A 82 -7.48 5.14 9.36
N TYR A 83 -6.65 4.65 10.27
CA TYR A 83 -7.09 4.19 11.56
C TYR A 83 -7.68 5.39 12.32
N GLY A 84 -8.85 5.24 12.94
CA GLY A 84 -9.42 6.28 13.79
C GLY A 84 -8.57 6.51 15.05
N GLY A 85 -9.18 6.95 16.15
CA GLY A 85 -8.48 7.07 17.46
C GLY A 85 -8.15 5.73 18.14
N GLY A 86 -8.05 4.63 17.38
CA GLY A 86 -7.90 3.25 17.86
C GLY A 86 -6.57 2.61 17.43
N GLU A 87 -6.55 1.28 17.29
CA GLU A 87 -5.37 0.51 16.89
C GLU A 87 -4.80 0.96 15.53
N GLN A 88 -3.46 1.07 15.44
CA GLN A 88 -2.74 1.59 14.27
C GLN A 88 -2.17 0.47 13.37
N PHE A 89 -2.79 -0.70 13.38
CA PHE A 89 -2.36 -1.86 12.60
C PHE A 89 -3.56 -2.72 12.23
N VAL A 90 -3.41 -3.53 11.18
CA VAL A 90 -4.34 -4.59 10.79
C VAL A 90 -3.82 -5.92 11.31
N THR A 91 -4.69 -6.65 11.99
CA THR A 91 -4.53 -8.02 12.48
C THR A 91 -5.80 -8.81 12.15
N GLY A 92 -5.80 -10.13 12.37
CA GLY A 92 -7.00 -10.97 12.21
C GLY A 92 -6.96 -11.97 11.04
N GLU A 93 -8.07 -12.66 10.85
CA GLU A 93 -8.21 -13.72 9.82
C GLU A 93 -8.12 -13.15 8.39
N PRO A 94 -7.69 -13.95 7.40
CA PRO A 94 -7.68 -13.54 6.01
C PRO A 94 -9.11 -13.46 5.43
N ASP A 95 -9.83 -12.40 5.75
CA ASP A 95 -11.13 -12.13 5.13
C ASP A 95 -11.02 -11.27 3.85
N GLY A 96 -9.79 -10.83 3.53
CA GLY A 96 -9.54 -9.99 2.36
C GLY A 96 -10.19 -8.62 2.48
N ASP A 97 -10.21 -8.10 3.71
CA ASP A 97 -10.77 -6.81 4.06
C ASP A 97 -10.32 -5.74 3.07
N ARG A 98 -11.32 -5.07 2.50
CA ARG A 98 -11.11 -4.01 1.53
C ARG A 98 -11.25 -2.67 2.22
N TYR A 99 -10.13 -1.96 2.29
CA TYR A 99 -10.10 -0.60 2.81
C TYR A 99 -10.23 0.39 1.66
N HIS A 100 -11.16 1.34 1.80
CA HIS A 100 -11.24 2.49 0.92
C HIS A 100 -10.21 3.54 1.36
N VAL A 101 -9.34 3.94 0.44
CA VAL A 101 -8.18 4.80 0.74
C VAL A 101 -8.33 6.17 0.06
N ASN A 102 -8.54 6.19 -1.26
CA ASN A 102 -8.64 7.41 -2.08
C ASN A 102 -7.49 8.41 -1.85
N ALA A 103 -6.26 7.93 -1.80
CA ALA A 103 -5.08 8.75 -1.52
C ALA A 103 -4.25 9.02 -2.77
N GLU A 104 -3.80 10.27 -2.92
CA GLU A 104 -2.94 10.68 -4.04
C GLU A 104 -1.47 10.33 -3.77
N MET A 105 -0.83 9.84 -4.84
CA MET A 105 0.60 9.56 -4.91
C MET A 105 1.21 10.26 -6.12
N ARG A 106 2.41 10.81 -5.92
CA ARG A 106 3.25 11.30 -7.00
C ARG A 106 4.20 10.21 -7.45
N LYS A 107 4.73 10.35 -8.67
CA LYS A 107 5.83 9.51 -9.14
C LYS A 107 6.97 9.49 -8.11
N GLY A 108 7.38 8.29 -7.71
CA GLY A 108 8.45 8.06 -6.73
C GLY A 108 7.97 7.90 -5.29
N ASP A 109 6.73 8.26 -4.96
CA ASP A 109 6.10 7.91 -3.69
C ASP A 109 5.99 6.39 -3.56
N ARG A 110 5.87 5.90 -2.32
CA ARG A 110 5.85 4.46 -2.04
C ARG A 110 4.63 4.04 -1.24
N ILE A 111 4.07 2.89 -1.58
CA ILE A 111 3.20 2.14 -0.67
C ILE A 111 4.12 1.19 0.09
N VAL A 112 4.21 1.34 1.40
CA VAL A 112 5.06 0.52 2.27
C VAL A 112 4.17 -0.26 3.22
N ILE A 113 4.37 -1.58 3.28
CA ILE A 113 3.74 -2.42 4.30
C ILE A 113 4.79 -2.67 5.37
N ILE A 114 4.59 -2.08 6.54
CA ILE A 114 5.45 -2.24 7.70
C ILE A 114 4.84 -3.35 8.54
N THR A 115 5.63 -4.36 8.87
CA THR A 115 5.12 -5.57 9.52
C THR A 115 5.92 -5.96 10.74
N ASP A 116 5.20 -6.34 11.79
CA ASP A 116 5.77 -6.90 13.02
C ASP A 116 5.24 -8.33 13.19
N ASN A 117 6.14 -9.29 13.37
CA ASN A 117 5.82 -10.67 13.71
C ASN A 117 6.26 -10.96 15.14
N LYS A 118 5.29 -11.04 16.03
CA LYS A 118 5.48 -11.31 17.46
C LYS A 118 5.61 -12.79 17.81
N SER A 119 5.42 -13.69 16.84
CA SER A 119 5.64 -15.12 17.06
C SER A 119 7.13 -15.41 17.15
N THR A 120 7.54 -16.17 18.15
CA THR A 120 8.93 -16.65 18.30
C THR A 120 9.22 -17.90 17.49
N ASP A 121 8.18 -18.61 17.06
CA ASP A 121 8.28 -19.97 16.55
C ASP A 121 8.02 -20.08 15.05
N TYR A 122 7.28 -19.11 14.48
CA TYR A 122 6.79 -19.19 13.11
C TYR A 122 7.05 -17.90 12.33
N ALA A 123 7.53 -18.07 11.11
CA ALA A 123 7.48 -17.01 10.11
C ALA A 123 6.08 -16.99 9.48
N TYR A 124 5.53 -15.79 9.26
CA TYR A 124 4.23 -15.62 8.63
C TYR A 124 4.35 -14.83 7.34
N ARG A 125 3.41 -15.06 6.43
CA ARG A 125 3.34 -14.31 5.18
C ARG A 125 2.16 -13.36 5.20
N PHE A 126 2.34 -12.24 4.52
CA PHE A 126 1.26 -11.34 4.19
C PHE A 126 1.19 -11.10 2.69
N ARG A 127 0.06 -10.56 2.27
CA ARG A 127 -0.16 -10.03 0.93
C ARG A 127 -0.99 -8.76 1.04
N ALA A 128 -0.55 -7.72 0.34
CA ALA A 128 -1.24 -6.47 0.16
C ALA A 128 -1.43 -6.21 -1.34
N LEU A 129 -2.68 -5.95 -1.73
CA LEU A 129 -3.09 -5.65 -3.10
C LEU A 129 -3.74 -4.27 -3.14
N PRO A 130 -2.96 -3.19 -3.30
CA PRO A 130 -3.51 -1.87 -3.60
C PRO A 130 -4.14 -1.85 -4.99
N THR A 131 -5.24 -1.12 -5.15
CA THR A 131 -5.81 -0.78 -6.46
C THR A 131 -5.40 0.63 -6.82
N VAL A 132 -4.59 0.76 -7.87
CA VAL A 132 -4.01 2.03 -8.33
C VAL A 132 -4.71 2.47 -9.62
N ASP A 133 -5.18 3.72 -9.67
CA ASP A 133 -5.79 4.34 -10.85
C ASP A 133 -4.90 5.50 -11.34
N TYR A 134 -4.50 5.44 -12.62
CA TYR A 134 -3.66 6.46 -13.27
C TYR A 134 -4.48 7.51 -14.03
N LEU A 135 -5.73 7.23 -14.40
CA LEU A 135 -6.61 8.15 -15.15
C LEU A 135 -7.35 9.13 -14.25
N GLY A 136 -7.65 8.71 -13.01
CA GLY A 136 -8.36 9.51 -12.01
C GLY A 136 -7.50 10.54 -11.27
N GLY A 137 -6.17 10.48 -11.41
CA GLY A 137 -5.20 11.19 -10.57
C GLY A 137 -5.54 12.67 -10.34
N ILE A 138 -5.37 13.17 -9.10
CA ILE A 138 -5.65 14.51 -8.52
C ILE A 138 -7.01 15.16 -8.85
N ARG A 139 -7.46 15.12 -10.10
CA ARG A 139 -8.68 15.72 -10.62
C ARG A 139 -9.97 15.09 -10.06
N ARG A 140 -9.99 13.79 -9.71
CA ARG A 140 -11.20 13.17 -9.12
C ARG A 140 -11.44 13.60 -7.66
N VAL A 141 -10.39 13.81 -6.87
CA VAL A 141 -10.53 14.19 -5.45
C VAL A 141 -11.00 15.65 -5.30
N ILE A 142 -10.61 16.53 -6.23
CA ILE A 142 -11.05 17.94 -6.24
C ILE A 142 -12.52 18.07 -6.70
N GLY A 143 -13.06 17.08 -7.41
CA GLY A 143 -14.43 17.09 -7.93
C GLY A 143 -15.45 16.43 -7.00
N GLY A 144 -15.35 16.65 -5.69
CA GLY A 144 -16.21 16.08 -4.67
C GLY A 144 -17.69 16.04 -5.09
N VAL A 145 -18.23 14.83 -5.22
CA VAL A 145 -19.65 14.56 -5.12
C VAL A 145 -19.80 13.60 -3.96
N PHE A 146 -20.08 14.18 -2.80
CA PHE A 146 -20.68 13.51 -1.66
C PHE A 146 -22.16 13.23 -1.95
#